data_AF-A0A455TTA0-F1
#
_entry.id   AF-A0A455TTA0-F1
#
_cell.length_a   1.000
_cell.length_b   1.000
_cell.length_c   1.000
_cell.angle_alpha   90.00
_cell.angle_beta   90.00
_cell.angle_gamma   90.00
#
_symmetry.space_group_name_H-M   'P 1'
#
loop_
_entity.id
_entity.type
_entity.pdbx_description
1 polymer ?
#
loop_
_entity_poly.entity_id
_entity_poly.type
_entity_poly.pdbx_seq_one_letter_code
_entity_poly.pdbx_strand_id
1 'polypeptide(L)'
;MKFTSAPENQINNGTELTFPNSEPLNGVEFNVYDITATYYPSKDTAVPADATPFASVTTSGEGLANLTLPGKSDGKDAVYVFVETPKPGVETSPNIVLSLPFYNPNSSDPDKPLDTIHLYAKNVIKESNIKIQKAGNFSGVDKLAGAQFQIKNSENQFVTGFDENTGVALYDPAESALTFTTDTEGSISVNGLIDGNYTLVETKAPDGYQLTNPQKETTFIVKNGKLQQTTGIIHGADEANLGNPNGVVNRENTTTDNTITVENVQNYGDFHFIKQDVNTQEKLADAEFSILRAKDPTVKLMKKIANLASGEYPYAWSDEVTGSDWEEVKLISDSEGKFSIEGLKQGAYCLQETKAPEGYALPKNEAAYTEFTVDDDPTTSDETTIDNQPKGILPSTGGMGIIVFILVGTALVGGAVIYFKKRHQETEA
;
A
#
# COMPACT_ATOMS: atom_id res chain seq x y z
N MET A 1 -31.11 -17.72 4.40
CA MET A 1 -29.84 -17.80 5.15
C MET A 1 -28.69 -17.83 4.17
N LYS A 2 -27.51 -17.32 4.54
CA LYS A 2 -26.29 -17.44 3.74
C LYS A 2 -25.35 -18.52 4.29
N PHE A 3 -24.69 -19.22 3.36
CA PHE A 3 -23.72 -20.27 3.60
C PHE A 3 -22.49 -20.06 2.71
N THR A 4 -21.33 -20.54 3.14
CA THR A 4 -20.13 -20.66 2.28
C THR A 4 -20.19 -21.88 1.36
N SER A 5 -20.98 -22.89 1.73
CA SER A 5 -21.33 -24.06 0.92
C SER A 5 -22.72 -24.56 1.33
N ALA A 6 -23.56 -24.93 0.36
CA ALA A 6 -24.89 -25.45 0.65
C ALA A 6 -24.82 -26.70 1.56
N PRO A 7 -25.60 -26.77 2.65
CA PRO A 7 -25.56 -27.93 3.53
C PRO A 7 -26.18 -29.14 2.83
N GLU A 8 -25.45 -30.26 2.81
CA GLU A 8 -25.94 -31.52 2.26
C GLU A 8 -27.07 -32.10 3.13
N ASN A 9 -28.10 -32.66 2.49
CA ASN A 9 -29.13 -33.50 3.12
C ASN A 9 -30.04 -32.86 4.19
N GLN A 10 -30.14 -31.52 4.27
CA GLN A 10 -31.10 -30.85 5.15
C GLN A 10 -32.35 -30.39 4.41
N ILE A 11 -33.44 -31.14 4.56
CA ILE A 11 -34.74 -30.90 3.91
C ILE A 11 -35.61 -30.00 4.80
N ASN A 12 -36.42 -29.13 4.19
CA ASN A 12 -37.47 -28.39 4.90
C ASN A 12 -38.53 -29.36 5.44
N ASN A 13 -38.64 -29.47 6.76
CA ASN A 13 -39.64 -30.32 7.44
C ASN A 13 -40.74 -29.50 8.12
N GLY A 14 -40.79 -28.19 7.85
CA GLY A 14 -41.81 -27.27 8.37
C GLY A 14 -41.63 -26.86 9.83
N THR A 15 -40.69 -27.44 10.58
CA THR A 15 -40.39 -27.04 11.97
C THR A 15 -39.20 -26.11 12.03
N GLU A 16 -39.04 -25.42 13.15
CA GLU A 16 -37.86 -24.61 13.40
C GLU A 16 -36.59 -25.49 13.47
N LEU A 17 -35.58 -25.14 12.68
CA LEU A 17 -34.29 -25.81 12.54
C LEU A 17 -33.15 -24.83 12.85
N THR A 18 -32.05 -25.37 13.37
CA THR A 18 -30.82 -24.61 13.63
C THR A 18 -29.73 -24.97 12.63
N PHE A 19 -29.01 -23.96 12.15
CA PHE A 19 -27.96 -24.10 11.14
C PHE A 19 -26.67 -23.45 11.68
N PRO A 20 -25.79 -24.23 12.35
CA PRO A 20 -24.65 -23.68 13.09
C PRO A 20 -23.57 -23.01 12.21
N ASN A 21 -23.53 -23.33 10.91
CA ASN A 21 -22.59 -22.76 9.95
C ASN A 21 -23.32 -21.84 8.94
N SER A 22 -24.30 -21.09 9.41
CA SER A 22 -25.06 -20.15 8.59
C SER A 22 -25.18 -18.81 9.28
N GLU A 23 -25.35 -17.77 8.47
CA GLU A 23 -25.69 -16.44 8.95
C GLU A 23 -27.03 -15.98 8.34
N PRO A 24 -27.75 -15.08 9.00
CA PRO A 24 -28.84 -14.33 8.40
C PRO A 24 -28.44 -13.73 7.05
N LEU A 25 -29.36 -13.79 6.08
CA LEU A 25 -29.20 -13.10 4.80
C LEU A 25 -30.43 -12.22 4.58
N ASN A 26 -30.22 -10.91 4.62
CA ASN A 26 -31.26 -9.89 4.51
C ASN A 26 -31.34 -9.31 3.09
N GLY A 27 -32.46 -8.66 2.79
CA GLY A 27 -32.70 -8.01 1.50
C GLY A 27 -32.85 -8.97 0.32
N VAL A 28 -33.13 -10.26 0.57
CA VAL A 28 -33.50 -11.23 -0.45
C VAL A 28 -35.02 -11.21 -0.59
N GLU A 29 -35.49 -10.97 -1.80
CA GLU A 29 -36.92 -10.99 -2.13
C GLU A 29 -37.32 -12.39 -2.62
N PHE A 30 -38.46 -12.86 -2.13
CA PHE A 30 -39.13 -14.06 -2.61
C PHE A 30 -40.48 -13.68 -3.21
N ASN A 31 -40.67 -14.06 -4.47
CA ASN A 31 -41.97 -14.05 -5.13
C ASN A 31 -42.66 -15.39 -4.90
N VAL A 32 -43.89 -15.34 -4.40
CA VAL A 32 -44.70 -16.51 -4.06
C VAL A 32 -45.81 -16.65 -5.08
N TYR A 33 -45.88 -17.78 -5.75
CA TYR A 33 -46.86 -18.07 -6.79
C TYR A 33 -47.82 -19.15 -6.33
N ASP A 34 -49.13 -18.91 -6.45
CA ASP A 34 -50.14 -19.95 -6.32
C ASP A 34 -50.21 -20.75 -7.63
N ILE A 35 -49.79 -22.01 -7.58
CA ILE A 35 -49.79 -22.92 -8.73
C ILE A 35 -50.88 -24.00 -8.61
N THR A 36 -51.86 -23.81 -7.73
CA THR A 36 -52.88 -24.84 -7.44
C THR A 36 -53.64 -25.28 -8.71
N ALA A 37 -54.00 -24.32 -9.56
CA ALA A 37 -54.73 -24.59 -10.79
C ALA A 37 -53.95 -25.46 -11.79
N THR A 38 -52.63 -25.27 -11.89
CA THR A 38 -51.74 -26.02 -12.80
C THR A 38 -51.23 -27.32 -12.18
N TYR A 39 -51.03 -27.36 -10.86
CA TYR A 39 -50.51 -28.53 -10.15
C TYR A 39 -51.47 -29.72 -10.17
N TYR A 40 -52.77 -29.54 -9.93
CA TYR A 40 -53.67 -30.71 -9.85
C TYR A 40 -53.86 -31.48 -11.16
N PRO A 41 -53.97 -30.83 -12.33
CA PRO A 41 -54.09 -31.54 -13.60
C PRO A 41 -52.85 -32.34 -14.01
N SER A 42 -51.64 -31.86 -13.72
CA SER A 42 -50.39 -32.43 -14.29
C SER A 42 -49.30 -32.75 -13.26
N LYS A 43 -49.46 -32.34 -12.01
CA LYS A 43 -48.40 -32.34 -10.97
C LYS A 43 -47.18 -31.50 -11.34
N ASP A 44 -47.37 -30.55 -12.24
CA ASP A 44 -46.33 -29.59 -12.62
C ASP A 44 -46.11 -28.58 -11.49
N THR A 45 -44.84 -28.37 -11.15
CA THR A 45 -44.39 -27.42 -10.13
C THR A 45 -43.69 -26.20 -10.72
N ALA A 46 -43.64 -26.08 -12.05
CA ALA A 46 -43.14 -24.90 -12.72
C ALA A 46 -44.07 -23.70 -12.49
N VAL A 47 -43.47 -22.52 -12.33
CA VAL A 47 -44.21 -21.26 -12.35
C VAL A 47 -44.49 -20.89 -13.81
N PRO A 48 -45.75 -20.65 -14.22
CA PRO A 48 -46.06 -20.19 -15.57
C PRO A 48 -45.34 -18.86 -15.88
N ALA A 49 -44.85 -18.71 -17.12
CA ALA A 49 -44.02 -17.56 -17.50
C ALA A 49 -44.73 -16.20 -17.39
N ASP A 50 -46.06 -16.20 -17.49
CA ASP A 50 -46.95 -15.03 -17.39
C ASP A 50 -47.65 -14.90 -16.03
N ALA A 51 -47.33 -15.78 -15.07
CA ALA A 51 -47.92 -15.71 -13.74
C ALA A 51 -47.46 -14.46 -12.99
N THR A 52 -48.40 -13.78 -12.36
CA THR A 52 -48.10 -12.72 -11.39
C THR A 52 -47.89 -13.33 -10.00
N PRO A 53 -46.92 -12.84 -9.21
CA PRO A 53 -46.79 -13.27 -7.82
C PRO A 53 -48.09 -13.07 -7.06
N PHE A 54 -48.52 -14.09 -6.32
CA PHE A 54 -49.62 -13.98 -5.36
C PHE A 54 -49.23 -13.06 -4.19
N ALA A 55 -47.97 -13.14 -3.77
CA ALA A 55 -47.36 -12.28 -2.77
C ALA A 55 -45.86 -12.15 -3.02
N SER A 56 -45.25 -11.10 -2.48
CA SER A 56 -43.81 -10.92 -2.43
C SER A 56 -43.39 -10.55 -1.01
N VAL A 57 -42.26 -11.06 -0.56
CA VAL A 57 -41.74 -10.81 0.80
C VAL A 57 -40.22 -10.71 0.76
N THR A 58 -39.66 -9.81 1.57
CA THR A 58 -38.21 -9.58 1.66
C THR A 58 -37.70 -9.95 3.04
N THR A 59 -36.61 -10.71 3.09
CA THR A 59 -35.95 -11.09 4.34
C THR A 59 -35.38 -9.87 5.07
N SER A 60 -35.53 -9.81 6.39
CA SER A 60 -34.99 -8.72 7.23
C SER A 60 -34.61 -9.20 8.64
N GLY A 61 -33.85 -8.38 9.38
CA GLY A 61 -33.41 -8.69 10.75
C GLY A 61 -32.53 -9.94 10.80
N GLU A 62 -33.05 -11.02 11.40
CA GLU A 62 -32.40 -12.33 11.48
C GLU A 62 -32.56 -13.17 10.19
N GLY A 63 -32.70 -12.52 9.02
CA GLY A 63 -32.93 -13.19 7.74
C GLY A 63 -34.34 -13.75 7.60
N LEU A 64 -35.31 -13.20 8.33
CA LEU A 64 -36.68 -13.68 8.39
C LEU A 64 -37.57 -12.98 7.37
N ALA A 65 -38.46 -13.76 6.76
CA ALA A 65 -39.53 -13.31 5.90
C ALA A 65 -40.82 -14.03 6.32
N ASN A 66 -41.83 -13.29 6.78
CA ASN A 66 -43.09 -13.85 7.29
C ASN A 66 -44.25 -13.55 6.33
N LEU A 67 -45.11 -14.53 6.15
CA LEU A 67 -46.19 -14.53 5.19
C LEU A 67 -47.35 -15.37 5.73
N THR A 68 -48.58 -14.92 5.47
CA THR A 68 -49.79 -15.72 5.72
C THR A 68 -50.36 -16.17 4.38
N LEU A 69 -50.48 -17.49 4.18
CA LEU A 69 -51.03 -18.09 2.96
C LEU A 69 -52.37 -18.79 3.22
N PRO A 70 -53.35 -18.68 2.31
CA PRO A 70 -54.54 -19.51 2.33
C PRO A 70 -54.21 -21.01 2.25
N GLY A 71 -54.83 -21.83 3.09
CA GLY A 71 -54.71 -23.30 3.01
C GLY A 71 -55.42 -23.91 1.79
N LYS A 72 -56.33 -23.16 1.17
CA LYS A 72 -57.12 -23.58 0.02
C LYS A 72 -57.04 -22.52 -1.08
N SER A 73 -57.03 -22.98 -2.33
CA SER A 73 -57.17 -22.16 -3.53
C SER A 73 -58.19 -22.81 -4.45
N ASP A 74 -59.24 -22.07 -4.82
CA ASP A 74 -60.40 -22.57 -5.57
C ASP A 74 -60.99 -23.90 -5.03
N GLY A 75 -61.06 -24.01 -3.70
CA GLY A 75 -61.60 -25.18 -3.01
C GLY A 75 -60.68 -26.40 -2.94
N LYS A 76 -59.51 -26.38 -3.60
CA LYS A 76 -58.48 -27.41 -3.50
C LYS A 76 -57.42 -27.03 -2.49
N ASP A 77 -56.65 -27.99 -2.00
CA ASP A 77 -55.51 -27.68 -1.13
C ASP A 77 -54.47 -26.87 -1.90
N ALA A 78 -54.04 -25.76 -1.33
CA ALA A 78 -53.20 -24.82 -2.06
C ALA A 78 -51.79 -25.38 -2.26
N VAL A 79 -51.19 -25.09 -3.42
CA VAL A 79 -49.80 -25.40 -3.71
C VAL A 79 -49.09 -24.12 -4.16
N TYR A 80 -48.05 -23.76 -3.43
CA TYR A 80 -47.27 -22.55 -3.64
C TYR A 80 -45.85 -22.87 -4.09
N VAL A 81 -45.28 -21.99 -4.92
CA VAL A 81 -43.85 -21.99 -5.25
C VAL A 81 -43.23 -20.67 -4.80
N PHE A 82 -42.17 -20.76 -4.03
CA PHE A 82 -41.34 -19.63 -3.62
C PHE A 82 -40.16 -19.56 -4.59
N VAL A 83 -40.05 -18.44 -5.29
CA VAL A 83 -38.98 -18.15 -6.23
C VAL A 83 -38.18 -16.97 -5.71
N GLU A 84 -36.89 -17.20 -5.52
CA GLU A 84 -35.95 -16.17 -5.08
C GLU A 84 -35.60 -15.23 -6.24
N THR A 85 -35.65 -13.91 -6.00
CA THR A 85 -35.15 -12.94 -6.97
C THR A 85 -33.62 -12.97 -6.99
N PRO A 86 -32.96 -13.07 -8.17
CA PRO A 86 -31.51 -13.07 -8.25
C PRO A 86 -30.87 -11.85 -7.58
N LYS A 87 -29.84 -12.08 -6.77
CA LYS A 87 -29.03 -11.04 -6.12
C LYS A 87 -27.55 -11.20 -6.50
N PRO A 88 -26.83 -10.13 -6.88
CA PRO A 88 -25.41 -10.22 -7.24
C PRO A 88 -24.58 -10.91 -6.15
N GLY A 89 -23.71 -11.85 -6.54
CA GLY A 89 -22.84 -12.60 -5.62
C GLY A 89 -23.54 -13.66 -4.76
N VAL A 90 -24.87 -13.80 -4.91
CA VAL A 90 -25.68 -14.80 -4.22
C VAL A 90 -26.11 -15.86 -5.23
N GLU A 91 -25.65 -17.10 -5.02
CA GLU A 91 -26.26 -18.25 -5.70
C GLU A 91 -27.59 -18.55 -5.01
N THR A 92 -28.67 -18.35 -5.76
CA THR A 92 -30.04 -18.49 -5.26
C THR A 92 -30.31 -19.92 -4.83
N SER A 93 -31.14 -20.07 -3.80
CA SER A 93 -31.68 -21.38 -3.44
C SER A 93 -32.55 -21.95 -4.57
N PRO A 94 -32.66 -23.29 -4.70
CA PRO A 94 -33.67 -23.90 -5.55
C PRO A 94 -35.07 -23.47 -5.13
N ASN A 95 -35.98 -23.34 -6.10
CA ASN A 95 -37.39 -23.03 -5.83
C ASN A 95 -37.97 -23.96 -4.76
N ILE A 96 -38.66 -23.41 -3.78
CA ILE A 96 -39.30 -24.19 -2.72
C ILE A 96 -40.77 -24.39 -3.10
N VAL A 97 -41.19 -25.64 -3.22
CA VAL A 97 -42.59 -26.01 -3.44
C VAL A 97 -43.23 -26.37 -2.11
N LEU A 98 -44.32 -25.70 -1.76
CA LEU A 98 -45.09 -25.94 -0.54
C LEU A 98 -46.51 -26.39 -0.92
N SER A 99 -46.82 -27.67 -0.65
CA SER A 99 -48.19 -28.18 -0.70
C SER A 99 -48.81 -28.11 0.68
N LEU A 100 -49.98 -27.49 0.78
CA LEU A 100 -50.80 -27.50 1.99
C LEU A 100 -51.85 -28.63 1.91
N PRO A 101 -52.46 -29.03 3.04
CA PRO A 101 -51.91 -28.90 4.39
C PRO A 101 -50.57 -29.66 4.52
N PHE A 102 -49.63 -29.11 5.30
CA PHE A 102 -48.31 -29.71 5.52
C PHE A 102 -48.28 -30.48 6.84
N TYR A 103 -47.91 -31.76 6.79
CA TYR A 103 -47.78 -32.63 7.97
C TYR A 103 -46.30 -32.94 8.23
N ASN A 104 -45.90 -32.98 9.50
CA ASN A 104 -44.57 -33.43 9.88
C ASN A 104 -44.67 -34.71 10.74
N PRO A 105 -44.19 -35.87 10.24
CA PRO A 105 -44.29 -37.14 10.95
C PRO A 105 -43.46 -37.20 12.25
N ASN A 106 -42.52 -36.27 12.42
CA ASN A 106 -41.67 -36.16 13.60
C ASN A 106 -42.16 -35.08 14.58
N SER A 107 -43.33 -34.48 14.34
CA SER A 107 -43.92 -33.51 15.27
C SER A 107 -44.53 -34.20 16.49
N SER A 108 -44.88 -33.43 17.52
CA SER A 108 -45.60 -33.94 18.70
C SER A 108 -47.00 -34.48 18.39
N ASP A 109 -47.57 -34.11 17.24
CA ASP A 109 -48.88 -34.58 16.75
C ASP A 109 -48.81 -34.80 15.22
N PRO A 110 -48.33 -35.97 14.77
CA PRO A 110 -48.10 -36.28 13.35
C PRO A 110 -49.34 -36.20 12.46
N ASP A 111 -50.54 -36.38 13.02
CA ASP A 111 -51.81 -36.40 12.28
C ASP A 111 -52.45 -35.01 12.19
N LYS A 112 -51.88 -34.00 12.87
CA LYS A 112 -52.32 -32.61 12.79
C LYS A 112 -51.45 -31.83 11.78
N PRO A 113 -52.06 -31.08 10.85
CA PRO A 113 -51.28 -30.22 9.96
C PRO A 113 -50.65 -29.06 10.73
N LEU A 114 -49.48 -28.61 10.28
CA LEU A 114 -48.78 -27.48 10.89
C LEU A 114 -49.49 -26.15 10.56
N ASP A 115 -49.78 -25.37 11.61
CA ASP A 115 -50.34 -24.02 11.50
C ASP A 115 -49.26 -22.98 11.14
N THR A 116 -48.00 -23.26 11.46
CA THR A 116 -46.83 -22.44 11.12
C THR A 116 -45.77 -23.35 10.51
N ILE A 117 -45.28 -22.98 9.33
CA ILE A 117 -44.36 -23.79 8.53
C ILE A 117 -43.09 -22.97 8.33
N HIS A 118 -41.98 -23.46 8.89
CA HIS A 118 -40.67 -22.85 8.71
C HIS A 118 -40.00 -23.40 7.45
N LEU A 119 -39.62 -22.51 6.55
CA LEU A 119 -38.89 -22.82 5.31
C LEU A 119 -37.52 -22.15 5.34
N TYR A 120 -36.52 -22.90 4.88
CA TYR A 120 -35.12 -22.50 4.91
C TYR A 120 -34.53 -22.51 3.50
N ALA A 121 -34.58 -21.33 2.86
CA ALA A 121 -33.82 -21.02 1.66
C ALA A 121 -32.31 -20.95 2.00
N LYS A 122 -31.52 -21.74 1.28
CA LYS A 122 -30.10 -21.98 1.53
C LYS A 122 -29.26 -21.34 0.43
N ASN A 123 -28.88 -20.09 0.63
CA ASN A 123 -28.15 -19.33 -0.37
C ASN A 123 -26.66 -19.50 -0.15
N VAL A 124 -25.91 -19.63 -1.25
CA VAL A 124 -24.45 -19.71 -1.20
C VAL A 124 -23.87 -18.37 -1.61
N ILE A 125 -23.05 -17.77 -0.76
CA ILE A 125 -22.31 -16.55 -1.10
C ILE A 125 -20.94 -16.97 -1.59
N LYS A 126 -20.58 -16.54 -2.81
CA LYS A 126 -19.24 -16.75 -3.35
C LYS A 126 -18.37 -15.57 -2.93
N GLU A 127 -17.76 -15.68 -1.77
CA GLU A 127 -16.80 -14.68 -1.31
C GLU A 127 -15.45 -14.91 -1.99
N SER A 128 -14.90 -13.85 -2.58
CA SER A 128 -13.47 -13.81 -2.89
C SER A 128 -12.67 -13.39 -1.65
N ASN A 129 -11.41 -13.81 -1.59
CA ASN A 129 -10.45 -13.40 -0.56
C ASN A 129 -9.14 -13.00 -1.23
N ILE A 130 -9.19 -11.92 -2.00
CA ILE A 130 -8.05 -11.45 -2.77
C ILE A 130 -7.12 -10.70 -1.84
N LYS A 131 -5.83 -11.06 -1.87
CA LYS A 131 -4.80 -10.32 -1.17
C LYS A 131 -4.00 -9.47 -2.14
N ILE A 132 -3.59 -8.29 -1.70
CA ILE A 132 -2.62 -7.47 -2.41
C ILE A 132 -1.43 -7.33 -1.48
N GLN A 133 -0.24 -7.63 -1.99
CA GLN A 133 1.02 -7.47 -1.28
C GLN A 133 1.86 -6.43 -2.03
N LYS A 134 2.26 -5.38 -1.32
CA LYS A 134 3.19 -4.39 -1.84
C LYS A 134 4.62 -4.76 -1.47
N ALA A 135 5.49 -4.63 -2.46
CA ALA A 135 6.86 -5.07 -2.46
C ALA A 135 7.81 -4.00 -3.05
N GLY A 136 9.03 -3.94 -2.56
CA GLY A 136 10.15 -3.21 -3.20
C GLY A 136 10.89 -4.06 -4.25
N ASN A 137 11.66 -3.41 -5.13
CA ASN A 137 12.29 -4.03 -6.30
C ASN A 137 13.54 -4.90 -6.04
N PHE A 138 14.00 -5.05 -4.80
CA PHE A 138 15.14 -5.91 -4.45
C PHE A 138 14.76 -7.32 -3.99
N SER A 139 15.65 -8.31 -4.18
CA SER A 139 15.47 -9.67 -3.66
C SER A 139 15.56 -9.67 -2.13
N GLY A 140 14.48 -10.04 -1.46
CA GLY A 140 14.29 -9.84 0.00
C GLY A 140 13.00 -9.09 0.35
N VAL A 141 12.31 -8.57 -0.66
CA VAL A 141 10.95 -7.99 -0.65
C VAL A 141 10.66 -7.18 0.61
N ASP A 142 11.11 -5.91 0.59
CA ASP A 142 10.63 -4.92 1.54
C ASP A 142 9.11 -4.90 1.46
N LYS A 143 8.45 -5.26 2.56
CA LYS A 143 6.99 -5.14 2.71
C LYS A 143 6.66 -3.67 2.87
N LEU A 144 5.92 -3.10 1.93
CA LEU A 144 5.77 -1.64 1.86
C LEU A 144 4.40 -1.18 2.36
N ALA A 145 4.40 -0.47 3.49
CA ALA A 145 3.21 0.17 4.04
C ALA A 145 2.86 1.47 3.31
N GLY A 146 1.59 1.87 3.38
CA GLY A 146 1.15 3.19 2.90
C GLY A 146 0.93 3.34 1.38
N ALA A 147 1.11 2.30 0.57
CA ALA A 147 0.64 2.30 -0.81
C ALA A 147 -0.89 2.38 -0.85
N GLN A 148 -1.43 3.13 -1.80
CA GLN A 148 -2.87 3.29 -1.98
C GLN A 148 -3.33 2.71 -3.30
N PHE A 149 -4.45 1.99 -3.26
CA PHE A 149 -5.03 1.29 -4.39
C PHE A 149 -6.52 1.55 -4.52
N GLN A 150 -7.01 1.42 -5.74
CA GLN A 150 -8.43 1.36 -6.10
C GLN A 150 -8.67 0.16 -7.02
N ILE A 151 -9.90 -0.34 -7.08
CA ILE A 151 -10.27 -1.48 -7.94
C ILE A 151 -11.40 -1.06 -8.85
N LYS A 152 -11.27 -1.34 -10.15
CA LYS A 152 -12.31 -1.14 -11.17
C LYS A 152 -12.80 -2.47 -11.73
N ASN A 153 -14.08 -2.56 -12.09
CA ASN A 153 -14.62 -3.67 -12.86
C ASN A 153 -14.37 -3.48 -14.38
N SER A 154 -14.82 -4.43 -15.21
CA SER A 154 -14.71 -4.36 -16.68
C SER A 154 -15.49 -3.21 -17.34
N GLU A 155 -16.40 -2.57 -16.62
CA GLU A 155 -17.16 -1.40 -17.06
C GLU A 155 -16.49 -0.07 -16.63
N ASN A 156 -15.27 -0.14 -16.09
CA ASN A 156 -14.52 0.97 -15.51
C ASN A 156 -15.19 1.64 -14.29
N GLN A 157 -16.12 0.96 -13.63
CA GLN A 157 -16.70 1.43 -12.38
C GLN A 157 -15.83 1.01 -11.21
N PHE A 158 -15.62 1.92 -10.27
CA PHE A 158 -14.79 1.70 -9.10
C PHE A 158 -15.57 1.02 -7.99
N VAL A 159 -14.91 0.16 -7.21
CA VAL A 159 -15.43 -0.30 -5.93
C VAL A 159 -15.59 0.92 -5.01
N THR A 160 -16.78 1.09 -4.43
CA THR A 160 -17.11 2.21 -3.53
C THR A 160 -17.41 1.78 -2.10
N GLY A 161 -17.65 0.48 -1.90
CA GLY A 161 -17.98 -0.10 -0.61
C GLY A 161 -18.42 -1.55 -0.77
N PHE A 162 -19.03 -2.09 0.28
CA PHE A 162 -19.55 -3.45 0.32
C PHE A 162 -20.97 -3.43 0.85
N ASP A 163 -21.87 -4.20 0.23
CA ASP A 163 -23.23 -4.38 0.73
C ASP A 163 -23.18 -5.01 2.13
N GLU A 164 -23.79 -4.34 3.11
CA GLU A 164 -23.72 -4.74 4.52
C GLU A 164 -24.30 -6.14 4.80
N ASN A 165 -25.17 -6.64 3.91
CA ASN A 165 -25.86 -7.91 4.09
C ASN A 165 -25.12 -9.09 3.44
N THR A 166 -24.54 -8.86 2.26
CA THR A 166 -23.88 -9.89 1.44
C THR A 166 -22.36 -9.81 1.46
N GLY A 167 -21.78 -8.68 1.85
CA GLY A 167 -20.36 -8.39 1.74
C GLY A 167 -19.89 -8.17 0.29
N VAL A 168 -20.79 -8.15 -0.69
CA VAL A 168 -20.46 -8.00 -2.11
C VAL A 168 -20.08 -6.56 -2.42
N ALA A 169 -19.04 -6.37 -3.24
CA ALA A 169 -18.56 -5.05 -3.64
C ALA A 169 -19.64 -4.26 -4.42
N LEU A 170 -19.75 -2.98 -4.10
CA LEU A 170 -20.59 -1.99 -4.77
C LEU A 170 -19.76 -1.16 -5.76
N TYR A 171 -20.34 -0.75 -6.89
CA TYR A 171 -19.60 -0.08 -7.97
C TYR A 171 -20.24 1.25 -8.42
N ASP A 172 -19.42 2.27 -8.71
CA ASP A 172 -19.85 3.58 -9.26
C ASP A 172 -18.79 4.17 -10.23
N PRO A 173 -19.18 4.93 -11.27
CA PRO A 173 -18.27 5.51 -12.26
C PRO A 173 -17.09 6.39 -11.81
N ALA A 174 -17.05 7.16 -10.68
CA ALA A 174 -15.78 7.74 -10.16
C ALA A 174 -15.79 8.65 -8.90
N GLU A 175 -16.91 9.17 -8.37
CA GLU A 175 -16.82 10.22 -7.32
C GLU A 175 -16.64 9.71 -5.87
N SER A 176 -16.74 8.39 -5.67
CA SER A 176 -16.80 7.76 -4.34
C SER A 176 -15.93 6.50 -4.22
N ALA A 177 -14.90 6.37 -5.08
CA ALA A 177 -14.02 5.20 -5.11
C ALA A 177 -13.36 4.95 -3.74
N LEU A 178 -13.52 3.71 -3.25
CA LEU A 178 -12.91 3.25 -2.01
C LEU A 178 -11.39 3.12 -2.22
N THR A 179 -10.63 3.72 -1.31
CA THR A 179 -9.16 3.63 -1.32
C THR A 179 -8.70 2.59 -0.32
N PHE A 180 -8.02 1.56 -0.81
CA PHE A 180 -7.38 0.53 -0.01
C PHE A 180 -5.94 0.95 0.27
N THR A 181 -5.50 0.92 1.53
CA THR A 181 -4.14 1.29 1.91
C THR A 181 -3.44 0.09 2.51
N THR A 182 -2.22 -0.19 2.07
CA THR A 182 -1.42 -1.30 2.62
C THR A 182 -1.04 -1.05 4.06
N ASP A 183 -1.19 -2.08 4.89
CA ASP A 183 -0.83 -2.07 6.31
C ASP A 183 0.70 -2.11 6.53
N THR A 184 1.12 -2.22 7.79
CA THR A 184 2.54 -2.30 8.18
C THR A 184 3.28 -3.52 7.62
N GLU A 185 2.55 -4.55 7.21
CA GLU A 185 3.08 -5.74 6.54
C GLU A 185 2.99 -5.62 5.00
N GLY A 186 2.68 -4.43 4.50
CA GLY A 186 2.49 -4.15 3.08
C GLY A 186 1.28 -4.87 2.47
N SER A 187 0.32 -5.29 3.28
CA SER A 187 -0.79 -6.15 2.86
C SER A 187 -2.12 -5.41 2.81
N ILE A 188 -2.99 -5.85 1.90
CA ILE A 188 -4.43 -5.52 1.84
C ILE A 188 -5.19 -6.83 1.66
N SER A 189 -6.33 -6.97 2.34
CA SER A 189 -7.32 -8.01 2.03
C SER A 189 -8.57 -7.38 1.44
N VAL A 190 -8.99 -7.88 0.27
CA VAL A 190 -10.20 -7.45 -0.44
C VAL A 190 -11.11 -8.65 -0.60
N ASN A 191 -12.25 -8.60 0.08
CA ASN A 191 -13.30 -9.61 -0.01
C ASN A 191 -14.45 -9.12 -0.89
N GLY A 192 -15.37 -10.00 -1.27
CA GLY A 192 -16.66 -9.58 -1.87
C GLY A 192 -16.64 -9.22 -3.36
N LEU A 193 -15.49 -9.32 -4.04
CA LEU A 193 -15.46 -9.30 -5.50
C LEU A 193 -16.11 -10.58 -6.03
N ILE A 194 -17.07 -10.44 -6.93
CA ILE A 194 -17.76 -11.55 -7.59
C ILE A 194 -16.96 -12.05 -8.79
N ASP A 195 -17.41 -13.13 -9.43
CA ASP A 195 -16.78 -13.62 -10.65
C ASP A 195 -16.78 -12.54 -11.73
N GLY A 196 -15.60 -12.19 -12.25
CA GLY A 196 -15.45 -11.06 -13.16
C GLY A 196 -14.00 -10.68 -13.46
N ASN A 197 -13.85 -9.70 -14.34
CA ASN A 197 -12.56 -9.11 -14.70
C ASN A 197 -12.42 -7.76 -14.00
N TYR A 198 -11.23 -7.51 -13.46
CA TYR A 198 -10.93 -6.36 -12.64
C TYR A 198 -9.60 -5.73 -13.00
N THR A 199 -9.46 -4.44 -12.67
CA THR A 199 -8.20 -3.70 -12.72
C THR A 199 -7.91 -3.14 -11.35
N LEU A 200 -6.78 -3.55 -10.76
CA LEU A 200 -6.18 -2.91 -9.60
C LEU A 200 -5.39 -1.69 -10.07
N VAL A 201 -5.64 -0.53 -9.48
CA VAL A 201 -5.01 0.74 -9.83
C VAL A 201 -4.26 1.26 -8.61
N GLU A 202 -2.94 1.36 -8.67
CA GLU A 202 -2.15 2.04 -7.66
C GLU A 202 -2.28 3.56 -7.84
N THR A 203 -2.80 4.24 -6.82
CA THR A 203 -3.02 5.69 -6.84
C THR A 203 -1.94 6.46 -6.12
N LYS A 204 -1.23 5.81 -5.18
CA LYS A 204 -0.10 6.38 -4.45
C LYS A 204 0.92 5.30 -4.13
N ALA A 205 2.17 5.52 -4.51
CA ALA A 205 3.30 4.71 -4.08
C ALA A 205 3.60 4.91 -2.58
N PRO A 206 4.23 3.91 -1.92
CA PRO A 206 4.85 4.09 -0.61
C PRO A 206 5.87 5.24 -0.59
N ASP A 207 6.13 5.80 0.59
CA ASP A 207 7.12 6.85 0.75
C ASP A 207 8.53 6.33 0.36
N GLY A 208 9.26 7.10 -0.45
CA GLY A 208 10.57 6.71 -0.99
C GLY A 208 10.52 5.76 -2.20
N TYR A 209 9.33 5.52 -2.77
CA TYR A 209 9.13 4.69 -3.95
C TYR A 209 8.46 5.45 -5.09
N GLN A 210 8.80 5.06 -6.32
CA GLN A 210 8.24 5.60 -7.54
C GLN A 210 6.93 4.91 -7.89
N LEU A 211 5.97 5.70 -8.37
CA LEU A 211 4.82 5.21 -9.10
C LEU A 211 5.16 5.23 -10.59
N THR A 212 5.59 4.10 -11.14
CA THR A 212 5.99 4.00 -12.55
C THR A 212 4.81 3.53 -13.41
N ASN A 213 4.71 4.07 -14.62
CA ASN A 213 3.93 3.42 -15.68
C ASN A 213 4.89 2.44 -16.40
N PRO A 214 4.51 1.18 -16.64
CA PRO A 214 3.14 0.63 -16.65
C PRO A 214 2.65 -0.03 -15.35
N GLN A 215 3.46 -0.10 -14.28
CA GLN A 215 3.15 -0.86 -13.04
C GLN A 215 1.90 -0.37 -12.29
N LYS A 216 1.44 0.86 -12.59
CA LYS A 216 0.25 1.50 -12.02
C LYS A 216 -1.05 0.68 -12.12
N GLU A 217 -1.24 -0.10 -13.18
CA GLU A 217 -2.48 -0.87 -13.38
C GLU A 217 -2.19 -2.37 -13.56
N THR A 218 -2.92 -3.20 -12.81
CA THR A 218 -2.83 -4.67 -12.87
C THR A 218 -4.20 -5.27 -13.11
N THR A 219 -4.39 -5.94 -14.24
CA THR A 219 -5.62 -6.66 -14.56
C THR A 219 -5.62 -8.07 -13.97
N PHE A 220 -6.74 -8.48 -13.35
CA PHE A 220 -6.91 -9.78 -12.73
C PHE A 220 -8.33 -10.31 -12.91
N ILE A 221 -8.50 -11.63 -12.79
CA ILE A 221 -9.79 -12.31 -12.94
C ILE A 221 -10.14 -12.99 -11.63
N VAL A 222 -11.37 -12.78 -11.15
CA VAL A 222 -11.93 -13.54 -10.03
C VAL A 222 -12.85 -14.62 -10.61
N LYS A 223 -12.66 -15.87 -10.18
CA LYS A 223 -13.53 -17.00 -10.53
C LYS A 223 -13.64 -17.98 -9.37
N ASN A 224 -14.87 -18.27 -8.96
CA ASN A 224 -15.18 -19.10 -7.79
C ASN A 224 -14.38 -18.65 -6.55
N GLY A 225 -14.33 -17.34 -6.30
CA GLY A 225 -13.63 -16.74 -5.16
C GLY A 225 -12.11 -16.74 -5.23
N LYS A 226 -11.52 -17.22 -6.34
CA LYS A 226 -10.06 -17.30 -6.54
C LYS A 226 -9.59 -16.41 -7.69
N LEU A 227 -8.37 -15.89 -7.57
CA LEU A 227 -7.62 -15.31 -8.67
C LEU A 227 -7.39 -16.39 -9.72
N GLN A 228 -7.82 -16.08 -10.93
CA GLN A 228 -7.38 -16.75 -12.14
C GLN A 228 -6.34 -15.87 -12.82
N GLN A 229 -5.52 -16.53 -13.65
CA GLN A 229 -4.38 -15.97 -14.36
C GLN A 229 -4.48 -14.45 -14.61
N THR A 230 -3.54 -13.72 -14.03
CA THR A 230 -3.30 -12.32 -14.36
C THR A 230 -2.61 -12.24 -15.71
N THR A 231 -3.30 -11.74 -16.71
CA THR A 231 -2.67 -11.21 -17.94
C THR A 231 -2.52 -9.73 -17.73
N GLY A 232 -1.32 -9.17 -17.93
CA GLY A 232 -1.10 -7.74 -17.76
C GLY A 232 0.35 -7.28 -17.68
N ILE A 233 1.31 -8.20 -17.68
CA ILE A 233 2.71 -7.83 -17.53
C ILE A 233 3.52 -8.53 -18.59
N ILE A 234 3.46 -7.93 -19.77
CA ILE A 234 4.61 -7.84 -20.65
C ILE A 234 4.46 -6.46 -21.30
N HIS A 235 5.21 -5.47 -20.81
CA HIS A 235 5.69 -4.41 -21.70
C HIS A 235 7.20 -4.44 -21.60
N GLY A 236 7.79 -4.98 -22.66
CA GLY A 236 9.21 -5.20 -22.75
C GLY A 236 10.01 -3.91 -22.88
N ALA A 237 11.24 -4.00 -22.38
CA ALA A 237 12.45 -3.30 -22.83
C ALA A 237 12.48 -1.76 -22.84
N ASP A 238 11.38 -1.04 -22.60
CA ASP A 238 11.39 0.42 -22.53
C ASP A 238 11.41 0.90 -21.08
N GLU A 239 12.49 0.60 -20.38
CA GLU A 239 12.91 1.42 -19.24
C GLU A 239 14.31 1.93 -19.50
N ALA A 240 14.35 3.10 -20.14
CA ALA A 240 15.53 3.95 -20.11
C ALA A 240 15.83 4.30 -18.64
N ASN A 241 16.82 3.63 -18.06
CA ASN A 241 17.68 4.14 -17.01
C ASN A 241 16.97 5.03 -15.94
N LEU A 242 16.06 4.44 -15.15
CA LEU A 242 15.36 5.11 -14.04
C LEU A 242 16.28 5.43 -12.84
N GLY A 243 17.57 5.71 -13.07
CA GLY A 243 18.56 5.89 -12.01
C GLY A 243 18.89 4.63 -11.20
N ASN A 244 18.37 3.47 -11.61
CA ASN A 244 18.69 2.19 -10.98
C ASN A 244 20.22 1.92 -11.04
N PRO A 245 20.85 1.39 -9.98
CA PRO A 245 22.20 0.84 -10.08
C PRO A 245 22.27 -0.14 -11.24
N ASN A 246 23.34 -0.08 -12.05
CA ASN A 246 23.55 -0.94 -13.21
C ASN A 246 23.17 -2.41 -12.91
N GLY A 247 22.08 -2.91 -13.51
CA GLY A 247 21.64 -4.30 -13.41
C GLY A 247 20.40 -4.58 -12.54
N VAL A 248 19.75 -3.57 -11.96
CA VAL A 248 18.44 -3.73 -11.32
C VAL A 248 17.34 -3.57 -12.37
N VAL A 249 16.68 -4.68 -12.71
CA VAL A 249 15.54 -4.72 -13.64
C VAL A 249 14.25 -4.66 -12.83
N ASN A 250 13.30 -3.82 -13.24
CA ASN A 250 11.97 -3.80 -12.63
C ASN A 250 11.31 -5.17 -12.79
N ARG A 251 10.83 -5.74 -11.68
CA ARG A 251 10.12 -7.01 -11.72
C ARG A 251 8.64 -6.78 -11.97
N GLU A 252 8.06 -7.72 -12.68
CA GLU A 252 6.66 -7.77 -13.01
C GLU A 252 5.82 -8.09 -11.75
N ASN A 253 4.61 -7.51 -11.62
CA ASN A 253 3.65 -7.93 -10.60
C ASN A 253 3.35 -9.44 -10.74
N THR A 254 3.16 -10.16 -9.65
CA THR A 254 2.95 -11.61 -9.74
C THR A 254 1.65 -12.02 -9.08
N THR A 255 1.16 -13.21 -9.44
CA THR A 255 0.07 -13.84 -8.69
C THR A 255 0.46 -15.21 -8.18
N THR A 256 0.27 -15.41 -6.88
CA THR A 256 0.48 -16.68 -6.20
C THR A 256 -0.55 -16.80 -5.08
N ASP A 257 -1.20 -17.95 -4.95
CA ASP A 257 -2.09 -18.27 -3.82
C ASP A 257 -3.09 -17.14 -3.44
N ASN A 258 -3.90 -16.70 -4.41
CA ASN A 258 -4.89 -15.62 -4.25
C ASN A 258 -4.32 -14.24 -3.88
N THR A 259 -3.01 -14.06 -4.04
CA THR A 259 -2.30 -12.82 -3.76
C THR A 259 -1.79 -12.19 -5.05
N ILE A 260 -2.04 -10.89 -5.24
CA ILE A 260 -1.41 -10.03 -6.24
C ILE A 260 -0.23 -9.33 -5.57
N THR A 261 1.00 -9.58 -6.03
CA THR A 261 2.17 -8.84 -5.56
C THR A 261 2.45 -7.69 -6.50
N VAL A 262 2.38 -6.46 -5.98
CA VAL A 262 2.66 -5.22 -6.73
C VAL A 262 4.00 -4.64 -6.30
N GLU A 263 4.95 -4.53 -7.23
CA GLU A 263 6.29 -4.01 -6.97
C GLU A 263 6.43 -2.54 -7.34
N ASN A 264 7.14 -1.77 -6.52
CA ASN A 264 7.59 -0.42 -6.89
C ASN A 264 9.10 -0.36 -6.83
N VAL A 265 9.62 0.51 -7.68
CA VAL A 265 11.03 0.90 -7.68
C VAL A 265 11.24 1.90 -6.56
N GLN A 266 12.22 1.64 -5.70
CA GLN A 266 12.63 2.66 -4.73
C GLN A 266 13.40 3.79 -5.44
N ASN A 267 13.27 5.02 -4.95
CA ASN A 267 14.02 6.15 -5.47
C ASN A 267 15.51 5.99 -5.17
N TYR A 268 16.36 6.18 -6.18
CA TYR A 268 17.81 6.29 -6.04
C TYR A 268 18.32 7.56 -6.69
N GLY A 269 19.47 8.02 -6.20
CA GLY A 269 20.21 9.10 -6.82
C GLY A 269 21.71 8.95 -6.63
N ASP A 270 22.43 9.66 -7.49
CA ASP A 270 23.87 9.84 -7.41
C ASP A 270 24.16 11.19 -6.75
N PHE A 271 25.26 11.28 -6.02
CA PHE A 271 25.68 12.54 -5.40
C PHE A 271 27.15 12.82 -5.69
N HIS A 272 27.44 14.05 -6.09
CA HIS A 272 28.77 14.50 -6.48
C HIS A 272 29.35 15.50 -5.48
N PHE A 273 30.66 15.45 -5.29
CA PHE A 273 31.38 16.31 -4.37
C PHE A 273 32.61 16.88 -5.04
N ILE A 274 32.99 18.10 -4.63
CA ILE A 274 34.27 18.70 -4.97
C ILE A 274 35.02 19.12 -3.70
N LYS A 275 36.21 18.56 -3.49
CA LYS A 275 37.16 18.99 -2.46
C LYS A 275 37.98 20.18 -2.97
N GLN A 276 38.04 21.24 -2.16
CA GLN A 276 38.85 22.42 -2.50
C GLN A 276 39.46 23.11 -1.26
N ASP A 277 40.38 24.04 -1.51
CA ASP A 277 40.91 24.99 -0.52
C ASP A 277 39.88 26.07 -0.20
N VAL A 278 39.67 26.35 1.09
CA VAL A 278 38.69 27.35 1.57
C VAL A 278 39.00 28.79 1.11
N ASN A 279 40.26 29.11 0.82
CA ASN A 279 40.71 30.46 0.45
C ASN A 279 40.95 30.60 -1.05
N THR A 280 41.58 29.62 -1.68
CA THR A 280 42.00 29.71 -3.09
C THR A 280 41.05 29.01 -4.06
N GLN A 281 40.16 28.15 -3.56
CA GLN A 281 39.30 27.25 -4.35
C GLN A 281 40.10 26.27 -5.23
N GLU A 282 41.41 26.12 -4.98
CA GLU A 282 42.24 25.11 -5.62
C GLU A 282 41.71 23.72 -5.27
N LYS A 283 41.65 22.83 -6.26
CA LYS A 283 41.06 21.49 -6.11
C LYS A 283 42.05 20.54 -5.44
N LEU A 284 41.55 19.71 -4.53
CA LEU A 284 42.41 18.92 -3.63
C LEU A 284 42.18 17.42 -3.79
N ALA A 285 43.24 16.70 -4.15
CA ALA A 285 43.26 15.24 -4.23
C ALA A 285 43.50 14.57 -2.87
N ASP A 286 43.24 13.26 -2.82
CA ASP A 286 43.62 12.35 -1.73
C ASP A 286 42.96 12.62 -0.36
N ALA A 287 41.88 13.41 -0.32
CA ALA A 287 41.00 13.46 0.84
C ALA A 287 40.17 12.18 0.91
N GLU A 288 40.08 11.54 2.08
CA GLU A 288 39.30 10.31 2.27
C GLU A 288 38.06 10.57 3.14
N PHE A 289 36.91 10.05 2.71
CA PHE A 289 35.62 10.22 3.38
C PHE A 289 34.93 8.89 3.65
N SER A 290 34.20 8.83 4.77
CA SER A 290 33.22 7.78 5.08
C SER A 290 31.80 8.34 4.98
N ILE A 291 30.83 7.53 4.53
CA ILE A 291 29.40 7.89 4.53
C ILE A 291 28.72 7.32 5.79
N LEU A 292 27.88 8.11 6.44
CA LEU A 292 27.22 7.84 7.72
C LEU A 292 25.69 8.04 7.65
N ARG A 293 24.93 7.33 8.51
CA ARG A 293 23.44 7.43 8.59
C ARG A 293 22.95 8.71 9.26
N ALA A 294 23.85 9.48 9.84
CA ALA A 294 23.69 10.80 10.45
C ALA A 294 25.09 11.28 10.86
N LYS A 295 25.21 12.26 11.76
CA LYS A 295 26.48 12.60 12.46
C LYS A 295 26.88 11.55 13.50
N ASP A 296 26.77 10.26 13.17
CA ASP A 296 27.14 9.13 14.00
C ASP A 296 28.26 8.32 13.33
N PRO A 297 29.52 8.43 13.78
CA PRO A 297 30.66 7.75 13.17
C PRO A 297 30.66 6.23 13.38
N THR A 298 29.74 5.69 14.19
CA THR A 298 29.64 4.24 14.45
C THR A 298 28.81 3.50 13.41
N VAL A 299 27.96 4.22 12.66
CA VAL A 299 27.07 3.66 11.64
C VAL A 299 27.54 4.12 10.26
N LYS A 300 28.34 3.29 9.62
CA LYS A 300 28.95 3.57 8.31
C LYS A 300 28.23 2.84 7.20
N LEU A 301 28.24 3.44 6.00
CA LEU A 301 27.77 2.76 4.80
C LEU A 301 28.75 1.66 4.38
N MET A 302 28.21 0.48 4.16
CA MET A 302 28.94 -0.70 3.71
C MET A 302 28.50 -1.05 2.28
N LYS A 303 29.41 -1.63 1.51
CA LYS A 303 29.15 -2.19 0.18
C LYS A 303 29.49 -3.68 0.15
N LYS A 304 28.65 -4.47 -0.50
CA LYS A 304 28.86 -5.91 -0.64
C LYS A 304 30.04 -6.21 -1.58
N ILE A 305 30.92 -7.13 -1.16
CA ILE A 305 32.16 -7.51 -1.87
C ILE A 305 31.92 -8.59 -2.92
N ALA A 306 30.99 -9.53 -2.67
CA ALA A 306 30.70 -10.65 -3.56
C ALA A 306 29.95 -10.22 -4.84
N ASN A 307 30.02 -11.04 -5.90
CA ASN A 307 29.19 -10.89 -7.11
C ASN A 307 27.73 -10.74 -6.68
N LEU A 308 27.17 -9.54 -6.83
CA LEU A 308 25.77 -9.25 -6.55
C LEU A 308 24.91 -10.25 -7.33
N ALA A 309 24.03 -10.96 -6.64
CA ALA A 309 22.97 -11.65 -7.34
C ALA A 309 22.14 -10.60 -8.09
N SER A 310 21.66 -10.93 -9.29
CA SER A 310 20.81 -10.00 -10.05
C SER A 310 19.62 -9.56 -9.19
N GLY A 311 19.48 -8.24 -8.99
CA GLY A 311 18.41 -7.66 -8.18
C GLY A 311 18.68 -7.52 -6.68
N GLU A 312 19.92 -7.65 -6.19
CA GLU A 312 20.29 -7.26 -4.82
C GLU A 312 20.75 -5.79 -4.73
N TYR A 313 20.34 -5.09 -3.67
CA TYR A 313 20.86 -3.75 -3.37
C TYR A 313 22.29 -3.85 -2.81
N PRO A 314 23.26 -3.08 -3.33
CA PRO A 314 24.66 -3.26 -2.96
C PRO A 314 25.07 -2.63 -1.63
N TYR A 315 24.24 -1.75 -1.06
CA TYR A 315 24.58 -1.01 0.16
C TYR A 315 23.76 -1.45 1.36
N ALA A 316 24.36 -1.34 2.55
CA ALA A 316 23.68 -1.53 3.83
C ALA A 316 24.42 -0.76 4.92
N TRP A 317 23.77 -0.52 6.06
CA TRP A 317 24.45 0.10 7.20
C TRP A 317 25.28 -0.93 7.98
N SER A 318 26.38 -0.48 8.59
CA SER A 318 27.31 -1.35 9.31
C SER A 318 26.69 -2.12 10.48
N ASP A 319 25.58 -1.63 11.03
CA ASP A 319 24.81 -2.29 12.09
C ASP A 319 23.72 -3.27 11.56
N GLU A 320 23.50 -3.32 10.25
CA GLU A 320 22.54 -4.20 9.58
C GLU A 320 23.20 -5.46 9.00
N VAL A 321 24.53 -5.45 8.88
CA VAL A 321 25.29 -6.51 8.21
C VAL A 321 26.12 -7.32 9.19
N THR A 322 26.25 -8.62 8.90
CA THR A 322 27.14 -9.53 9.61
C THR A 322 27.97 -10.33 8.60
N GLY A 323 29.19 -10.71 8.98
CA GLY A 323 30.10 -11.47 8.12
C GLY A 323 31.15 -10.63 7.40
N SER A 324 32.01 -11.29 6.64
CA SER A 324 33.18 -10.70 5.97
C SER A 324 32.92 -10.25 4.54
N ASP A 325 31.68 -10.32 4.06
CA ASP A 325 31.31 -10.08 2.66
C ASP A 325 30.98 -8.60 2.38
N TRP A 326 31.31 -7.71 3.31
CA TRP A 326 31.02 -6.28 3.26
C TRP A 326 32.27 -5.46 3.54
N GLU A 327 32.48 -4.40 2.78
CA GLU A 327 33.55 -3.42 2.96
C GLU A 327 32.98 -2.01 3.19
N GLU A 328 33.70 -1.18 3.92
CA GLU A 328 33.32 0.23 4.14
C GLU A 328 33.39 0.99 2.81
N VAL A 329 32.35 1.75 2.50
CA VAL A 329 32.40 2.70 1.38
C VAL A 329 33.33 3.85 1.75
N LYS A 330 34.48 3.91 1.07
CA LYS A 330 35.47 4.99 1.17
C LYS A 330 35.48 5.79 -0.12
N LEU A 331 35.20 7.09 -0.02
CA LEU A 331 35.30 8.01 -1.15
C LEU A 331 36.64 8.74 -1.07
N ILE A 332 37.32 8.87 -2.20
CA ILE A 332 38.62 9.53 -2.30
C ILE A 332 38.54 10.59 -3.39
N SER A 333 38.90 11.84 -3.07
CA SER A 333 38.94 12.92 -4.06
C SER A 333 40.05 12.71 -5.08
N ASP A 334 39.72 12.86 -6.36
CA ASP A 334 40.68 12.72 -7.47
C ASP A 334 41.54 13.98 -7.66
N SER A 335 42.37 14.00 -8.72
CA SER A 335 43.24 15.15 -9.05
C SER A 335 42.50 16.46 -9.36
N GLU A 336 41.22 16.38 -9.71
CA GLU A 336 40.33 17.54 -9.90
C GLU A 336 39.50 17.84 -8.64
N GLY A 337 39.81 17.17 -7.53
CA GLY A 337 39.09 17.24 -6.27
C GLY A 337 37.72 16.55 -6.30
N LYS A 338 37.36 15.87 -7.39
CA LYS A 338 36.02 15.29 -7.57
C LYS A 338 35.94 13.90 -6.96
N PHE A 339 34.77 13.57 -6.45
CA PHE A 339 34.38 12.22 -6.01
C PHE A 339 32.86 12.11 -5.97
N SER A 340 32.33 10.89 -6.02
CA SER A 340 30.89 10.67 -6.05
C SER A 340 30.50 9.35 -5.41
N ILE A 341 29.22 9.23 -5.10
CA ILE A 341 28.57 7.98 -4.72
C ILE A 341 27.35 7.79 -5.62
N GLU A 342 27.19 6.59 -6.16
CA GLU A 342 26.12 6.26 -7.10
C GLU A 342 25.10 5.30 -6.47
N GLY A 343 23.83 5.46 -6.84
CA GLY A 343 22.76 4.53 -6.50
C GLY A 343 22.42 4.45 -5.01
N LEU A 344 22.49 5.57 -4.29
CA LEU A 344 22.00 5.64 -2.90
C LEU A 344 20.48 5.74 -2.89
N LYS A 345 19.83 5.04 -1.96
CA LYS A 345 18.39 5.25 -1.66
C LYS A 345 18.14 6.73 -1.34
N GLN A 346 17.01 7.27 -1.79
CA GLN A 346 16.56 8.61 -1.39
C GLN A 346 16.60 8.74 0.14
N GLY A 347 17.15 9.85 0.63
CA GLY A 347 17.27 10.08 2.07
C GLY A 347 18.40 11.04 2.46
N ALA A 348 18.52 11.29 3.76
CA ALA A 348 19.55 12.13 4.34
C ALA A 348 20.78 11.32 4.77
N TYR A 349 21.95 11.84 4.46
CA TYR A 349 23.25 11.22 4.68
C TYR A 349 24.25 12.23 5.25
N CYS A 350 25.38 11.72 5.75
CA CYS A 350 26.48 12.55 6.21
C CYS A 350 27.82 11.99 5.76
N LEU A 351 28.72 12.85 5.26
CA LEU A 351 30.13 12.54 5.06
C LEU A 351 30.93 12.93 6.29
N GLN A 352 31.88 12.07 6.67
CA GLN A 352 32.94 12.39 7.61
C GLN A 352 34.28 12.40 6.87
N GLU A 353 35.01 13.52 6.92
CA GLU A 353 36.41 13.55 6.44
C GLU A 353 37.30 12.77 7.42
N THR A 354 37.88 11.68 6.94
CA THR A 354 38.72 10.76 7.74
C THR A 354 40.21 10.99 7.52
N LYS A 355 40.58 11.59 6.39
CA LYS A 355 41.94 11.99 6.06
C LYS A 355 41.90 13.24 5.19
N ALA A 356 42.63 14.27 5.61
CA ALA A 356 42.81 15.48 4.82
C ALA A 356 43.93 15.31 3.77
N PRO A 357 43.86 16.05 2.65
CA PRO A 357 44.94 16.17 1.69
C PRO A 357 46.27 16.60 2.32
N GLU A 358 47.37 16.30 1.65
CA GLU A 358 48.69 16.72 2.12
C GLU A 358 48.76 18.25 2.26
N GLY A 359 49.30 18.73 3.38
CA GLY A 359 49.36 20.17 3.69
C GLY A 359 48.10 20.77 4.33
N TYR A 360 47.00 20.02 4.43
CA TYR A 360 45.71 20.50 4.97
C TYR A 360 45.38 19.93 6.35
N ALA A 361 44.65 20.71 7.16
CA ALA A 361 44.22 20.29 8.49
C ALA A 361 43.00 19.37 8.39
N LEU A 362 43.05 18.20 9.05
CA LEU A 362 41.88 17.34 9.22
C LEU A 362 40.84 18.07 10.10
N PRO A 363 39.62 18.31 9.60
CA PRO A 363 38.59 18.97 10.39
C PRO A 363 38.20 18.14 11.61
N LYS A 364 37.66 18.81 12.63
CA LYS A 364 37.26 18.21 13.92
C LYS A 364 35.88 18.72 14.34
N ASN A 365 35.21 17.96 15.20
CA ASN A 365 33.87 18.28 15.71
C ASN A 365 32.87 18.46 14.54
N GLU A 366 31.94 19.42 14.63
CA GLU A 366 30.96 19.71 13.58
C GLU A 366 31.57 19.93 12.20
N ALA A 367 32.77 20.53 12.11
CA ALA A 367 33.42 20.77 10.83
C ALA A 367 33.90 19.50 10.12
N ALA A 368 33.98 18.36 10.82
CA ALA A 368 34.35 17.09 10.22
C ALA A 368 33.22 16.47 9.39
N TYR A 369 32.01 17.03 9.49
CA TYR A 369 30.79 16.47 8.95
C TYR A 369 30.21 17.36 7.84
N THR A 370 29.78 16.75 6.74
CA THR A 370 29.00 17.41 5.68
C THR A 370 27.71 16.63 5.46
N GLU A 371 26.57 17.26 5.72
CA GLU A 371 25.24 16.66 5.48
C GLU A 371 24.86 16.83 4.01
N PHE A 372 24.24 15.81 3.42
CA PHE A 372 23.70 15.85 2.07
C PHE A 372 22.42 15.01 1.99
N THR A 373 21.54 15.36 1.06
CA THR A 373 20.30 14.64 0.82
C THR A 373 20.35 14.10 -0.60
N VAL A 374 20.02 12.84 -0.77
CA VAL A 374 19.77 12.24 -2.08
C VAL A 374 18.28 12.37 -2.34
N ASP A 375 17.91 13.19 -3.32
CA ASP A 375 16.54 13.42 -3.75
C ASP A 375 16.14 12.49 -4.92
N ASP A 376 14.88 12.57 -5.38
CA ASP A 376 14.29 11.66 -6.39
C ASP A 376 14.46 12.12 -7.84
N ASP A 377 15.23 13.18 -8.10
CA ASP A 377 15.40 13.75 -9.45
C ASP A 377 16.69 13.21 -10.11
N PRO A 378 16.58 12.27 -11.08
CA PRO A 378 17.74 11.74 -11.81
C PRO A 378 18.38 12.77 -12.76
N THR A 379 17.82 13.98 -12.87
CA THR A 379 18.33 15.05 -13.75
C THR A 379 19.16 16.10 -13.03
N THR A 380 19.18 16.09 -11.69
CA THR A 380 20.06 16.92 -10.88
C THR A 380 21.26 16.10 -10.41
N SER A 381 22.42 16.30 -11.06
CA SER A 381 23.69 15.91 -10.46
C SER A 381 23.94 16.86 -9.30
N ASP A 382 23.41 16.54 -8.12
CA ASP A 382 23.63 17.36 -6.94
C ASP A 382 25.12 17.38 -6.64
N GLU A 383 25.70 18.58 -6.70
CA GLU A 383 27.11 18.82 -6.46
C GLU A 383 27.26 19.74 -5.24
N THR A 384 28.08 19.32 -4.28
CA THR A 384 28.48 20.18 -3.16
C THR A 384 29.99 20.31 -3.03
N THR A 385 30.44 21.47 -2.54
CA THR A 385 31.85 21.72 -2.28
C THR A 385 32.18 21.47 -0.82
N ILE A 386 33.27 20.74 -0.57
CA ILE A 386 33.81 20.52 0.77
C ILE A 386 35.16 21.21 0.86
N ASP A 387 35.20 22.28 1.64
CA ASP A 387 36.39 23.11 1.81
C ASP A 387 37.36 22.52 2.83
N ASN A 388 38.67 22.71 2.63
CA ASN A 388 39.69 22.44 3.65
C ASN A 388 40.56 23.65 3.92
N GLN A 389 41.06 23.70 5.14
CA GLN A 389 41.95 24.75 5.60
C GLN A 389 43.41 24.29 5.58
N PRO A 390 44.34 25.04 4.97
CA PRO A 390 45.77 24.70 5.01
C PRO A 390 46.32 24.70 6.44
N LYS A 391 47.29 23.82 6.72
CA LYS A 391 47.97 23.76 8.02
C LYS A 391 48.72 25.06 8.30
N GLY A 392 48.70 25.49 9.56
CA GLY A 392 49.47 26.64 10.04
C GLY A 392 48.81 28.00 9.81
N ILE A 393 47.70 28.05 9.08
CA ILE A 393 46.82 29.21 9.05
C ILE A 393 45.78 28.99 10.15
N LEU A 394 45.81 29.79 11.22
CA LEU A 394 44.68 29.83 12.18
C LEU A 394 43.44 30.37 11.45
N PRO A 395 42.21 29.96 11.81
CA PRO A 395 41.03 30.60 11.24
C PRO A 395 41.18 32.11 11.44
N SER A 396 40.98 32.88 10.38
CA SER A 396 40.92 34.33 10.49
C SER A 396 39.69 34.67 11.33
N THR A 397 39.81 34.71 12.65
CA THR A 397 38.72 35.02 13.59
C THR A 397 38.44 36.53 13.62
N GLY A 398 38.48 37.18 12.46
CA GLY A 398 38.27 38.60 12.30
C GLY A 398 37.64 38.91 10.97
N GLY A 399 36.32 38.73 10.85
CA GLY A 399 35.56 39.44 9.82
C GLY A 399 35.81 40.96 9.93
N MET A 400 35.44 41.74 8.90
CA MET A 400 35.67 43.20 8.82
C MET A 400 35.28 43.99 10.09
N GLY A 401 34.38 43.46 10.94
CA GLY A 401 34.02 44.04 12.23
C GLY A 401 35.19 44.24 13.21
N ILE A 402 36.24 43.40 13.21
CA ILE A 402 37.35 43.57 14.16
C ILE A 402 38.20 44.81 13.85
N ILE A 403 38.32 45.17 12.56
CA ILE A 403 39.00 46.40 12.12
C ILE A 403 38.25 47.62 12.64
N VAL A 404 36.90 47.59 12.64
CA VAL A 404 36.06 48.65 13.21
C VAL A 404 36.29 48.78 14.71
N PHE A 405 36.37 47.68 15.46
CA PHE A 405 36.66 47.73 16.91
C PHE A 405 38.06 48.26 17.22
N ILE A 406 39.08 47.89 16.42
CA ILE A 406 40.45 48.43 16.57
C ILE A 406 40.47 49.94 16.29
N LEU A 407 39.79 50.40 15.24
CA LEU A 407 39.69 51.83 14.89
C LEU A 407 38.95 52.63 15.97
N VAL A 408 37.84 52.12 16.49
CA VAL A 408 37.10 52.78 17.60
C VAL A 408 37.93 52.79 18.88
N GLY A 409 38.61 51.68 19.20
CA GLY A 409 39.49 51.59 20.36
C GLY A 409 40.65 52.58 20.31
N THR A 410 41.33 52.67 19.17
CA THR A 410 42.42 53.64 18.96
C THR A 410 41.93 55.09 19.00
N ALA A 411 40.73 55.38 18.47
CA ALA A 411 40.12 56.72 18.55
C ALA A 411 39.77 57.12 20.00
N LEU A 412 39.24 56.19 20.80
CA LEU A 412 38.94 56.44 22.22
C LEU A 412 40.21 56.69 23.05
N VAL A 413 41.26 55.91 22.82
CA VAL A 413 42.55 56.11 23.49
C VAL A 413 43.16 57.45 23.07
N GLY A 414 43.15 57.79 21.79
CA GLY A 414 43.60 59.09 21.29
C GLY A 414 42.82 60.26 21.90
N GLY A 415 41.49 60.13 21.99
CA GLY A 415 40.62 61.12 22.63
C GLY A 415 40.92 61.30 24.12
N ALA A 416 41.16 60.21 24.85
CA ALA A 416 41.54 60.26 26.25
C ALA A 416 42.89 60.96 26.46
N VAL A 417 43.89 60.65 25.64
CA VAL A 417 45.22 61.30 25.71
C VAL A 417 45.11 62.81 25.46
N ILE A 418 44.31 63.23 24.47
CA ILE A 418 44.07 64.65 24.19
C ILE A 418 43.35 65.33 25.36
N TYR A 419 42.32 64.69 25.92
CA TYR A 419 41.59 65.19 27.08
C TYR A 419 42.51 65.39 28.29
N PHE A 420 43.37 64.41 28.62
CA PHE A 420 44.31 64.52 29.72
C PHE A 420 45.38 65.59 29.48
N LYS A 421 45.89 65.73 28.24
CA LYS A 421 46.83 66.82 27.88
C LYS A 421 46.20 68.19 28.07
N LYS A 422 44.95 68.38 27.62
CA LYS A 422 44.25 69.66 27.74
C LYS A 422 43.94 70.00 29.19
N ARG A 423 43.54 69.01 29.99
CA ARG A 423 43.30 69.18 31.43
C ARG A 423 44.58 69.49 32.21
N HIS A 424 45.72 68.95 31.81
CA HIS A 424 47.01 69.32 32.43
C HIS A 424 47.38 70.78 32.17
N GLN A 425 47.14 71.28 30.96
CA GLN A 425 47.38 72.69 30.61
C GLN A 425 46.44 73.66 31.34
N GLU A 426 45.20 73.25 31.61
CA GLU A 426 44.23 74.03 32.41
C GLU A 426 44.50 74.00 33.92
N THR A 427 45.34 73.10 34.42
CA THR A 427 45.72 73.03 35.85
C THR A 427 47.03 73.80 36.14
N GLU A 428 47.78 74.19 35.09
CA GLU A 428 49.03 74.97 35.17
C GLU A 428 48.87 76.44 34.73
N ALA A 429 47.65 76.89 34.47
CA ALA A 429 47.27 78.29 34.23
C ALA A 429 46.45 78.82 35.41
#